data_AF-A0A7Y2XNH7-F1
#
_entry.id   AF-A0A7Y2XNH7-F1
#
_cell.length_a   1.000
_cell.length_b   1.000
_cell.length_c   1.000
_cell.angle_alpha   90.00
_cell.angle_beta   90.00
_cell.angle_gamma   90.00
#
_symmetry.space_group_name_H-M   'P 1'
#
loop_
_entity.id
_entity.type
_entity.pdbx_description
1 polymer ?
#
loop_
_entity_poly.entity_id
_entity_poly.type
_entity_poly.pdbx_seq_one_letter_code
_entity_poly.pdbx_strand_id
1 'polypeptide(L)' 'PTGGSGKSFSGLRADQFQRRASIVRMNQQAVKKSLPTVETFARVEGLDAHGKSVSIRVD' A
#
# COMPACT_ATOMS: atom_id res chain seq x y z
N PRO A 1 -19.01 9.65 -21.19
CA PRO A 1 -18.34 10.93 -20.90
C PRO A 1 -18.45 11.85 -22.12
N THR A 2 -18.87 13.10 -21.94
CA THR A 2 -18.97 14.12 -23.00
C THR A 2 -18.18 15.38 -22.61
N GLY A 3 -18.10 16.40 -23.48
CA GLY A 3 -17.40 17.66 -23.14
C GLY A 3 -15.90 17.52 -22.89
N GLY A 4 -15.22 16.57 -23.56
CA GLY A 4 -13.77 16.34 -23.41
C GLY A 4 -13.36 15.46 -22.23
N SER A 5 -14.29 15.10 -21.32
CA SER A 5 -14.02 14.24 -20.15
C SER A 5 -13.56 12.82 -20.51
N GLY A 6 -13.74 12.38 -21.76
CA GLY A 6 -13.24 11.09 -22.24
C GLY A 6 -11.72 10.91 -22.15
N LYS A 7 -10.94 12.00 -21.97
CA LYS A 7 -9.49 11.94 -21.73
C LYS A 7 -9.11 11.35 -20.37
N SER A 8 -9.98 11.47 -19.38
CA SER A 8 -9.70 11.10 -17.98
C SER A 8 -10.71 10.14 -17.39
N PHE A 9 -11.90 10.05 -17.98
CA PHE A 9 -13.00 9.22 -17.48
C PHE A 9 -13.42 8.20 -18.53
N SER A 10 -13.60 6.96 -18.09
CA SER A 10 -14.20 5.92 -18.91
C SER A 10 -15.72 6.15 -19.06
N GLY A 11 -16.33 5.46 -20.02
CA GLY A 11 -17.78 5.22 -20.00
C GLY A 11 -18.22 4.46 -18.74
N LEU A 12 -19.54 4.36 -18.55
CA LEU A 12 -20.13 3.57 -17.47
C LEU A 12 -19.71 2.11 -17.62
N ARG A 13 -19.22 1.49 -16.55
CA ARG A 13 -18.74 0.10 -16.53
C ARG A 13 -19.23 -0.61 -15.27
N ALA A 14 -19.29 -1.94 -15.32
CA ALA A 14 -19.76 -2.75 -14.19
C ALA A 14 -18.89 -2.60 -12.94
N ASP A 15 -17.57 -2.39 -13.10
CA ASP A 15 -16.63 -2.22 -11.98
C ASP A 15 -16.83 -0.92 -11.19
N GLN A 16 -17.54 0.07 -11.76
CA GLN A 16 -17.91 1.31 -11.07
C GLN A 16 -19.01 1.11 -10.01
N PHE A 17 -19.65 -0.07 -9.97
CA PHE A 17 -20.62 -0.46 -8.94
C PHE A 17 -19.99 -1.35 -7.86
N GLN A 18 -18.66 -1.48 -7.87
CA GLN A 18 -17.91 -2.33 -6.95
C GLN A 18 -16.85 -1.50 -6.22
N ARG A 19 -16.40 -1.98 -5.05
CA ARG A 19 -15.22 -1.44 -4.35
C ARG A 19 -14.05 -2.40 -4.54
N ARG A 20 -12.90 -1.86 -4.95
CA ARG A 20 -11.65 -2.63 -5.02
C ARG A 20 -10.95 -2.60 -3.66
N ALA A 21 -10.60 -3.78 -3.15
CA ALA A 21 -9.79 -3.92 -1.94
C ALA A 21 -8.54 -4.76 -2.25
N SER A 22 -7.39 -4.29 -1.80
CA SER A 22 -6.14 -5.06 -1.90
C SER A 22 -5.99 -5.93 -0.65
N ILE A 23 -5.69 -7.21 -0.84
CA ILE A 23 -5.36 -8.14 0.24
C ILE A 23 -3.88 -8.48 0.14
N VAL A 24 -3.12 -8.21 1.20
CA VAL A 24 -1.69 -8.52 1.29
C VAL A 24 -1.48 -9.48 2.45
N ARG A 25 -0.78 -10.58 2.18
CA ARG A 25 -0.34 -11.55 3.20
C ARG A 25 1.17 -11.69 3.10
N MET A 26 1.85 -11.52 4.23
CA MET A 26 3.29 -11.70 4.33
C MET A 26 3.60 -12.87 5.26
N ASN A 27 4.53 -13.72 4.83
CA ASN A 27 5.13 -14.73 5.71
C ASN A 27 6.33 -14.13 6.46
N GLN A 28 6.86 -14.86 7.43
CA GLN A 28 7.97 -14.39 8.27
C GLN A 28 9.19 -13.94 7.46
N GLN A 29 9.56 -14.72 6.43
CA GLN A 29 10.71 -14.40 5.57
C GLN A 29 10.52 -13.08 4.82
N ALA A 30 9.31 -12.83 4.32
CA ALA A 30 8.97 -11.58 3.62
C ALA A 30 9.02 -10.39 4.58
N VAL A 31 8.47 -10.52 5.80
CA VAL A 31 8.52 -9.44 6.82
C VAL A 31 9.97 -9.10 7.15
N LYS A 32 10.81 -10.12 7.38
CA LYS A 32 12.25 -9.94 7.64
C LYS A 32 12.98 -9.26 6.48
N LYS A 33 12.64 -9.59 5.23
CA LYS A 33 13.22 -8.96 4.04
C LYS A 33 12.80 -7.49 3.89
N SER A 34 11.60 -7.13 4.35
CA SER A 34 11.09 -5.75 4.27
C SER A 34 11.63 -4.81 5.34
N LEU A 35 12.12 -5.34 6.47
CA LEU A 35 12.61 -4.55 7.61
C LEU A 35 13.54 -3.38 7.22
N PRO A 36 14.66 -3.58 6.50
CA PRO A 36 15.59 -2.47 6.23
C PRO A 36 14.96 -1.33 5.42
N THR A 37 13.98 -1.66 4.57
CA THR A 37 13.25 -0.65 3.78
C THR A 37 12.29 0.13 4.68
N VAL A 38 11.48 -0.58 5.49
CA VAL A 38 10.50 0.07 6.37
C VAL A 38 11.18 0.94 7.43
N GLU A 39 12.28 0.48 8.02
CA GLU A 39 13.06 1.27 8.98
C GLU A 39 13.65 2.54 8.35
N THR A 40 14.13 2.45 7.12
CA THR A 40 14.67 3.62 6.40
C THR A 40 13.58 4.67 6.19
N PHE A 41 12.39 4.28 5.72
CA PHE A 41 11.26 5.20 5.55
C PHE A 41 10.78 5.76 6.89
N ALA A 42 10.61 4.90 7.91
CA ALA A 42 10.19 5.32 9.24
C ALA A 42 11.15 6.37 9.83
N ARG A 43 12.47 6.19 9.67
CA ARG A 43 13.48 7.14 10.13
C ARG A 43 13.43 8.47 9.36
N VAL A 44 13.26 8.43 8.04
CA VAL A 44 13.21 9.65 7.21
C VAL A 44 11.93 10.44 7.45
N GLU A 45 10.82 9.75 7.73
CA GLU A 45 9.50 10.35 7.94
C GLU A 45 9.20 10.66 9.43
N GLY A 46 10.06 10.25 10.36
CA GLY A 46 9.86 10.44 11.81
C GLY A 46 8.75 9.55 12.39
N LEU A 47 8.45 8.42 11.74
CA LEU A 47 7.36 7.50 12.10
C LEU A 47 7.88 6.29 12.88
N ASP A 48 8.48 6.51 14.04
CA ASP A 48 9.13 5.45 14.84
C ASP A 48 8.21 4.26 15.14
N ALA A 49 6.92 4.51 15.41
CA ALA A 49 5.95 3.46 15.68
C ALA A 49 5.72 2.53 14.46
N HIS A 50 5.82 3.08 13.24
CA HIS A 50 5.67 2.29 12.01
C HIS A 50 6.88 1.37 11.81
N GLY A 51 8.10 1.90 12.01
CA GLY A 51 9.33 1.10 11.98
C GLY A 51 9.32 -0.02 13.03
N LYS A 52 9.01 0.35 14.29
CA LYS A 52 8.90 -0.61 15.40
C LYS A 52 7.86 -1.70 15.15
N SER A 53 6.77 -1.40 14.45
CA SER A 53 5.76 -2.41 14.13
C SER A 53 6.33 -3.57 13.31
N VAL A 54 7.37 -3.36 12.51
CA VAL A 54 8.03 -4.43 11.74
C VAL A 54 9.16 -5.06 12.55
N SER A 55 10.01 -4.26 13.21
CA SER A 55 11.19 -4.78 13.94
C SER A 55 10.82 -5.79 15.02
N ILE A 56 9.78 -5.50 15.83
CA ILE A 56 9.33 -6.38 16.93
C ILE A 56 8.77 -7.73 16.46
N ARG A 57 8.54 -7.89 15.14
CA ARG A 57 8.05 -9.13 14.53
C ARG A 57 9.17 -9.91 13.84
N VAL A 58 10.38 -9.35 13.76
CA VAL A 58 11.56 -9.96 13.15
C VAL A 58 12.54 -10.50 14.21
N ASP A 59 12.56 -9.86 15.38
CA ASP A 59 13.21 -10.34 16.61
C ASP A 59 12.61 -11.67 17.09
#